data_AF-A0A0Q4REC4-F1
#
_entry.id   AF-A0A0Q4REC4-F1
#
_cell.length_a   1.000
_cell.length_b   1.000
_cell.length_c   1.000
_cell.angle_alpha   90.00
_cell.angle_beta   90.00
_cell.angle_gamma   90.00
#
_symmetry.space_group_name_H-M   'P 1'
#
loop_
_entity.id
_entity.type
_entity.pdbx_description
1 polymer ?
#
loop_
_entity_poly.entity_id
_entity_poly.type
_entity_poly.pdbx_seq_one_letter_code
_entity_poly.pdbx_strand_id
1 'polypeptide(L)'
;MATKVYEGSSNKVLATLDGMKLNEGTTNTQIARIDVNKVYRGSSNTQLLRIDGVKVLQGTSNTQLARIENGKVYRSTSNTQVAAIQGGKITEGASNTVLGRIDGPHTIAQTAAILHLVFALI
;
A
#
# COMPACT_ATOMS: atom_id res chain seq x y z
N MET A 1 -8.24 -3.12 15.95
CA MET A 1 -6.79 -3.44 16.04
C MET A 1 -6.10 -2.62 14.97
N ALA A 2 -5.01 -1.93 15.32
CA ALA A 2 -4.22 -1.17 14.36
C ALA A 2 -3.30 -2.11 13.56
N THR A 3 -3.16 -1.86 12.27
CA THR A 3 -2.30 -2.62 11.37
C THR A 3 -0.92 -1.98 11.34
N LYS A 4 0.15 -2.78 11.42
CA LYS A 4 1.54 -2.30 11.43
C LYS A 4 2.27 -2.70 10.16
N VAL A 5 3.08 -1.78 9.63
CA VAL A 5 3.94 -2.01 8.47
C VAL A 5 5.39 -2.02 8.93
N TYR A 6 6.12 -3.07 8.60
CA TYR A 6 7.51 -3.27 9.05
C TYR A 6 8.51 -3.26 7.90
N GLU A 7 9.75 -2.87 8.22
CA GLU A 7 10.90 -2.89 7.30
C GLU A 7 11.54 -4.27 7.23
N GLY A 8 11.58 -4.86 6.02
CA GLY A 8 12.18 -6.17 5.77
C GLY A 8 11.73 -7.25 6.76
N SER A 9 12.71 -7.98 7.30
CA SER A 9 12.51 -8.98 8.36
C SER A 9 12.65 -8.40 9.78
N SER A 10 12.89 -7.10 9.93
CA SER A 10 13.08 -6.46 11.23
C SER A 10 11.74 -6.18 11.95
N ASN A 11 11.81 -5.75 13.21
CA ASN A 11 10.65 -5.23 13.95
C ASN A 11 10.55 -3.70 13.92
N LYS A 12 11.30 -3.03 13.04
CA LYS A 12 11.18 -1.60 12.84
C LYS A 12 9.87 -1.30 12.11
N VAL A 13 9.02 -0.50 12.74
CA VAL A 13 7.73 -0.07 12.17
C VAL A 13 7.97 1.13 11.26
N LEU A 14 7.62 0.98 9.98
CA LEU A 14 7.67 2.05 8.97
C LEU A 14 6.40 2.88 8.95
N ALA A 15 5.26 2.26 9.19
CA ALA A 15 3.96 2.94 9.21
C ALA A 15 2.97 2.19 10.09
N THR A 16 1.97 2.92 10.56
CA THR A 16 0.81 2.37 11.25
C THR A 16 -0.45 2.76 10.53
N LEU A 17 -1.39 1.82 10.48
CA LEU A 17 -2.71 2.03 9.94
C LEU A 17 -3.73 1.90 11.07
N ASP A 18 -4.30 3.03 11.43
CA ASP A 18 -5.30 3.15 12.48
C ASP A 18 -6.63 3.59 11.87
N GLY A 19 -7.55 2.62 11.74
CA GLY A 19 -8.77 2.76 10.97
C GLY A 19 -8.48 3.14 9.52
N MET A 20 -8.78 4.39 9.18
CA MET A 20 -8.66 4.94 7.83
C MET A 20 -7.46 5.89 7.66
N LYS A 21 -6.56 5.95 8.64
CA LYS A 21 -5.38 6.81 8.61
C LYS A 21 -4.12 5.97 8.49
N LEU A 22 -3.24 6.36 7.56
CA LEU A 22 -1.89 5.82 7.44
C LEU A 22 -0.93 6.86 8.03
N ASN A 23 -0.21 6.50 9.09
CA ASN A 23 0.72 7.35 9.80
C ASN A 23 2.16 6.85 9.68
N GLU A 24 3.12 7.75 9.79
CA GLU A 24 4.55 7.45 9.75
C GLU A 24 5.03 6.79 11.05
N GLY A 25 5.69 5.64 10.92
CA GLY A 25 6.16 4.83 12.04
C GLY A 25 5.07 4.57 13.07
N THR A 26 5.37 4.85 14.34
CA THR A 26 4.42 4.79 15.45
C THR A 26 3.98 6.18 15.92
N THR A 27 4.15 7.20 15.09
CA THR A 27 3.83 8.61 15.43
C THR A 27 2.42 8.98 14.97
N ASN A 28 1.98 10.20 15.32
CA ASN A 28 0.71 10.77 14.86
C ASN A 28 0.84 11.57 13.55
N THR A 29 1.98 11.48 12.85
CA THR A 29 2.18 12.17 11.57
C THR A 29 1.45 11.41 10.46
N GLN A 30 0.30 11.94 10.03
CA GLN A 30 -0.54 11.30 9.02
C GLN A 30 0.03 11.50 7.60
N ILE A 31 0.39 10.40 6.95
CA ILE A 31 0.87 10.35 5.56
C ILE A 31 -0.31 10.34 4.59
N ALA A 32 -1.37 9.60 4.93
CA ALA A 32 -2.57 9.51 4.10
C ALA A 32 -3.86 9.28 4.89
N ARG A 33 -4.97 9.72 4.29
CA ARG A 33 -6.32 9.31 4.66
C ARG A 33 -6.87 8.40 3.56
N ILE A 34 -7.49 7.31 3.96
CA ILE A 34 -8.08 6.32 3.06
C ILE A 34 -9.58 6.45 3.22
N ASP A 35 -10.33 6.35 2.14
CA ASP A 35 -11.78 6.50 2.15
C ASP A 35 -12.39 5.54 1.15
N VAL A 36 -12.85 4.40 1.65
CA VAL A 36 -13.34 3.26 0.87
C VAL A 36 -12.31 2.81 -0.18
N ASN A 37 -12.37 3.39 -1.38
CA ASN A 37 -11.50 3.10 -2.52
C ASN A 37 -10.61 4.29 -2.93
N LYS A 38 -10.54 5.36 -2.15
CA LYS A 38 -9.72 6.55 -2.45
C LYS A 38 -8.64 6.73 -1.40
N VAL A 39 -7.49 7.24 -1.81
CA VAL A 39 -6.37 7.58 -0.92
C VAL A 39 -6.05 9.06 -1.12
N TYR A 40 -5.96 9.80 -0.04
CA TYR A 40 -5.71 11.24 0.00
C TYR A 40 -4.41 11.54 0.75
N ARG A 41 -3.74 12.64 0.37
CA ARG A 41 -2.50 13.09 1.02
C ARG A 41 -2.79 13.64 2.42
N GLY A 42 -2.17 13.06 3.45
CA GLY A 42 -2.33 13.47 4.83
C GLY A 42 -3.80 13.63 5.23
N SER A 43 -4.14 14.82 5.70
CA SER A 43 -5.51 15.25 6.02
C SER A 43 -6.17 16.09 4.91
N SER A 44 -5.51 16.31 3.77
CA SER A 44 -6.01 17.17 2.70
C SER A 44 -7.03 16.46 1.79
N ASN A 45 -7.62 17.22 0.86
CA ASN A 45 -8.50 16.69 -0.18
C ASN A 45 -7.76 16.33 -1.48
N THR A 46 -6.43 16.33 -1.48
CA THR A 46 -5.63 15.93 -2.65
C THR A 46 -5.65 14.41 -2.78
N GLN A 47 -6.43 13.91 -3.73
CA GLN A 47 -6.51 12.48 -4.01
C GLN A 47 -5.24 11.99 -4.71
N LEU A 48 -4.58 11.00 -4.11
CA LEU A 48 -3.36 10.36 -4.61
C LEU A 48 -3.67 9.10 -5.41
N LEU A 49 -4.62 8.30 -4.94
CA LEU A 49 -5.00 7.03 -5.58
C LEU A 49 -6.51 6.84 -5.62
N ARG A 50 -6.97 6.09 -6.63
CA ARG A 50 -8.31 5.50 -6.70
C ARG A 50 -8.20 4.02 -7.00
N ILE A 51 -8.98 3.20 -6.30
CA ILE A 51 -9.07 1.77 -6.51
C ILE A 51 -10.35 1.44 -7.28
N ASP A 52 -10.19 0.64 -8.31
CA ASP A 52 -11.28 0.14 -9.15
C ASP A 52 -11.08 -1.37 -9.39
N GLY A 53 -11.78 -2.17 -8.58
CA GLY A 53 -11.53 -3.61 -8.48
C GLY A 53 -10.08 -3.89 -8.09
N VAL A 54 -9.32 -4.52 -8.99
CA VAL A 54 -7.89 -4.84 -8.82
C VAL A 54 -6.95 -3.71 -9.25
N LYS A 55 -7.46 -2.65 -9.88
CA LYS A 55 -6.65 -1.58 -10.46
C LYS A 55 -6.37 -0.48 -9.43
N VAL A 56 -5.14 0.01 -9.42
CA VAL A 56 -4.71 1.20 -8.69
C VAL A 56 -4.48 2.32 -9.71
N LEU A 57 -5.26 3.39 -9.60
CA LEU A 57 -5.27 4.51 -10.53
C LEU A 57 -4.69 5.78 -9.87
N GLN A 58 -4.04 6.64 -10.65
CA GLN A 58 -3.42 7.87 -10.17
C GLN A 58 -4.48 8.96 -9.94
N GLY A 59 -4.59 9.40 -8.68
CA GLY A 59 -5.45 10.50 -8.26
C GLY A 59 -6.89 10.33 -8.71
N THR A 60 -7.40 11.33 -9.42
CA THR A 60 -8.74 11.33 -10.05
C THR A 60 -8.73 10.87 -11.51
N SER A 61 -7.55 10.58 -12.08
CA SER A 61 -7.41 10.19 -13.49
C SER A 61 -7.76 8.71 -13.72
N ASN A 62 -7.66 8.27 -14.98
CA ASN A 62 -7.75 6.87 -15.39
C ASN A 62 -6.37 6.23 -15.65
N THR A 63 -5.28 6.91 -15.32
CA THR A 63 -3.92 6.37 -15.46
C THR A 63 -3.71 5.25 -14.46
N GLN A 64 -3.53 4.01 -14.95
CA GLN A 64 -3.27 2.85 -14.10
C GLN A 64 -1.80 2.80 -13.69
N LEU A 65 -1.56 2.89 -12.38
CA LEU A 65 -0.24 2.77 -11.74
C LEU A 65 0.12 1.32 -11.45
N ALA A 66 -0.87 0.53 -11.04
CA ALA A 66 -0.65 -0.88 -10.74
C ALA A 66 -1.93 -1.71 -10.83
N ARG A 67 -1.74 -3.02 -10.76
CA ARG A 67 -2.80 -4.02 -10.58
C ARG A 67 -2.40 -4.94 -9.42
N ILE A 68 -3.30 -5.10 -8.46
CA ILE A 68 -3.13 -5.98 -7.29
C ILE A 68 -4.16 -7.10 -7.40
N GLU A 69 -3.71 -8.32 -7.68
CA GLU A 69 -4.58 -9.49 -7.78
C GLU A 69 -3.87 -10.73 -7.26
N ASN A 70 -4.60 -11.63 -6.60
CA ASN A 70 -4.10 -12.94 -6.16
C ASN A 70 -2.75 -12.86 -5.41
N GLY A 71 -2.58 -11.82 -4.56
CA GLY A 71 -1.34 -11.60 -3.82
C GLY A 71 -0.15 -11.14 -4.67
N LYS A 72 -0.36 -10.65 -5.89
CA LYS A 72 0.70 -10.12 -6.77
C LYS A 72 0.43 -8.67 -7.12
N VAL A 73 1.51 -7.90 -7.27
CA VAL A 73 1.48 -6.49 -7.65
C VAL A 73 2.19 -6.34 -8.97
N TYR A 74 1.48 -5.82 -9.97
CA TYR A 74 2.00 -5.58 -11.31
C TYR A 74 2.07 -4.09 -11.61
N ARG A 75 3.11 -3.66 -12.32
CA ARG A 75 3.31 -2.25 -12.67
C ARG A 75 2.46 -1.87 -13.88
N SER A 76 1.69 -0.80 -13.73
CA SER A 76 0.76 -0.25 -14.72
C SER A 76 -0.14 -1.32 -15.33
N THR A 77 -0.26 -1.35 -16.65
CA THR A 77 -1.00 -2.36 -17.44
C THR A 77 -0.13 -3.54 -17.87
N SER A 78 1.16 -3.55 -17.52
CA SER A 78 2.09 -4.62 -17.88
C SER A 78 1.91 -5.88 -17.02
N ASN A 79 2.53 -6.98 -17.44
CA ASN A 79 2.66 -8.21 -16.64
C ASN A 79 3.96 -8.26 -15.83
N THR A 80 4.67 -7.13 -15.69
CA THR A 80 5.87 -7.06 -14.84
C THR A 80 5.45 -7.02 -13.37
N GLN A 81 5.67 -8.14 -12.68
CA GLN A 81 5.46 -8.26 -11.24
C GLN A 81 6.54 -7.47 -10.49
N VAL A 82 6.14 -6.50 -9.68
CA VAL A 82 7.04 -5.67 -8.86
C VAL A 82 7.04 -6.07 -7.38
N ALA A 83 5.98 -6.74 -6.93
CA ALA A 83 5.96 -7.34 -5.60
C ALA A 83 4.99 -8.53 -5.50
N ALA A 84 5.19 -9.35 -4.47
CA ALA A 84 4.21 -10.33 -4.02
C ALA A 84 3.83 -10.06 -2.56
N ILE A 85 2.60 -10.42 -2.19
CA ILE A 85 2.03 -10.30 -0.86
C ILE A 85 1.46 -11.64 -0.46
N GLN A 86 2.05 -12.28 0.55
CA GLN A 86 1.61 -13.57 1.06
C GLN A 86 1.64 -13.57 2.59
N GLY A 87 0.49 -13.82 3.23
CA GLY A 87 0.39 -13.81 4.69
C GLY A 87 0.87 -12.50 5.32
N GLY A 88 0.62 -11.36 4.65
CA GLY A 88 1.10 -10.04 5.05
C GLY A 88 2.55 -9.73 4.68
N LYS A 89 3.39 -10.72 4.36
CA LYS A 89 4.77 -10.52 3.90
C LYS A 89 4.80 -9.93 2.49
N ILE A 90 5.63 -8.92 2.27
CA ILE A 90 5.87 -8.27 0.98
C ILE A 90 7.26 -8.66 0.47
N THR A 91 7.34 -9.21 -0.75
CA THR A 91 8.62 -9.52 -1.41
C THR A 91 8.78 -8.78 -2.72
N GLU A 92 10.03 -8.59 -3.15
CA GLU A 92 10.38 -7.93 -4.40
C GLU A 92 10.13 -8.83 -5.61
N GLY A 93 9.33 -8.34 -6.57
CA GLY A 93 9.00 -9.05 -7.80
C GLY A 93 8.45 -10.46 -7.53
N ALA A 94 9.05 -11.46 -8.16
CA ALA A 94 8.82 -12.88 -7.92
C ALA A 94 9.93 -13.54 -7.07
N SER A 95 10.82 -12.75 -6.49
CA SER A 95 11.91 -13.24 -5.64
C SER A 95 11.44 -13.50 -4.20
N ASN A 96 12.35 -14.04 -3.39
CA ASN A 96 12.15 -14.22 -1.95
C ASN A 96 12.72 -13.05 -1.10
N THR A 97 13.23 -12.00 -1.73
CA THR A 97 13.76 -10.82 -1.03
C THR A 97 12.64 -10.10 -0.30
N VAL A 98 12.75 -10.00 1.02
CA VAL A 98 11.71 -9.42 1.88
C VAL A 98 11.85 -7.91 1.92
N LEU A 99 10.85 -7.20 1.41
CA LEU A 99 10.78 -5.74 1.50
C LEU A 99 10.18 -5.30 2.84
N GLY A 100 9.22 -6.07 3.34
CA GLY A 100 8.55 -5.77 4.60
C GLY A 100 7.40 -6.71 4.87
N ARG A 101 6.56 -6.35 5.84
CA ARG A 101 5.30 -7.03 6.10
C ARG A 101 4.23 -6.08 6.63
N ILE A 102 2.98 -6.42 6.37
CA ILE A 102 1.78 -5.79 6.91
C ILE A 102 1.16 -6.78 7.90
N ASP A 103 1.10 -6.39 9.16
CA ASP A 103 0.53 -7.19 10.25
C ASP A 103 -0.78 -6.56 10.73
N GLY A 104 -1.88 -7.27 10.51
CA GLY A 104 -3.23 -6.82 10.82
C GLY A 104 -4.14 -6.76 9.59
N PRO A 105 -5.46 -6.64 9.80
CA PRO A 105 -6.44 -6.62 8.73
C PRO A 105 -6.28 -5.37 7.87
N HIS A 106 -6.40 -5.54 6.56
CA HIS A 106 -6.31 -4.42 5.64
C HIS A 106 -7.10 -4.66 4.36
N THR A 107 -7.58 -3.58 3.75
CA THR A 107 -8.27 -3.59 2.45
C THR A 107 -7.28 -3.37 1.31
N ILE A 108 -7.72 -3.62 0.07
CA ILE A 108 -6.90 -3.37 -1.12
C ILE A 108 -6.48 -1.89 -1.27
N ALA A 109 -7.32 -0.94 -0.83
CA ALA A 109 -6.97 0.48 -0.83
C ALA A 109 -5.88 0.81 0.19
N GLN A 110 -5.92 0.15 1.35
CA GLN A 110 -4.88 0.27 2.37
C GLN A 110 -3.58 -0.37 1.90
N THR A 111 -3.64 -1.55 1.25
CA THR A 111 -2.48 -2.15 0.60
C THR A 111 -1.89 -1.23 -0.45
N ALA A 112 -2.70 -0.66 -1.35
CA ALA A 112 -2.23 0.25 -2.39
C ALA A 112 -1.57 1.50 -1.80
N ALA A 113 -2.15 2.10 -0.75
CA ALA A 113 -1.57 3.22 -0.04
C ALA A 113 -0.19 2.87 0.54
N ILE A 114 -0.06 1.69 1.18
CA ILE A 114 1.19 1.22 1.76
C ILE A 114 2.25 0.98 0.68
N LEU A 115 1.88 0.30 -0.42
CA LEU A 115 2.81 0.03 -1.52
C LEU A 115 3.30 1.31 -2.21
N HIS A 116 2.41 2.30 -2.39
CA HIS A 116 2.75 3.58 -3.03
C HIS A 116 3.56 4.49 -2.11
N LEU A 117 3.13 4.66 -0.86
CA LEU A 117 3.64 5.72 0.03
C LEU A 117 4.75 5.25 0.98
N VAL A 118 4.79 3.97 1.31
CA VAL A 118 5.76 3.42 2.27
C VAL A 118 6.88 2.67 1.53
N PHE A 119 6.53 1.83 0.57
CA PHE A 119 7.51 1.03 -0.19
C PHE A 119 7.89 1.62 -1.55
N ALA A 120 7.22 2.68 -2.02
CA ALA A 120 7.47 3.34 -3.31
C ALA A 120 7.51 2.37 -4.51
N LEU A 121 6.62 1.36 -4.52
CA LEU A 121 6.60 0.29 -5.52
C LEU A 121 5.73 0.58 -6.75
N ILE A 122 4.75 1.46 -6.61
CA ILE A 122 3.71 1.76 -7.61
C ILE A 122 3.46 3.25 -7.69
#